data_AF-A0A8H3SSV0-F1
#
_entry.id   AF-A0A8H3SSV0-F1
#
_cell.length_a   1.000
_cell.length_b   1.000
_cell.length_c   1.000
_cell.angle_alpha   90.00
_cell.angle_beta   90.00
_cell.angle_gamma   90.00
#
_symmetry.space_group_name_H-M   'P 1'
#
loop_
_entity.id
_entity.type
_entity.pdbx_description
1 polymer ?
#
loop_
_entity_poly.entity_id
_entity_poly.type
_entity_poly.pdbx_seq_one_letter_code
_entity_poly.pdbx_strand_id
1 'polypeptide(L)'
;MTHSNPSISSKESSDSESEVLGPWNELHIKIRAMFHEVRSLGESAASLDEWAQTIDSDKYRKMDPWPQDLIDAHAQYKEYVDSIKPAHYAYIAYAQRLTDGEVEDTCETRMKILEICLRWGEAALVATEARLGFLDRYRNAFKDKKAIVGHIQQANANRISARNAVKWAGKNYRRYWQNMIREQKYGDVFGDDDKRDTSNAH
;
A
#
# COMPACT_ATOMS: atom_id res chain seq x y z
N MET A 1 38.47 26.07 33.41
CA MET A 1 38.78 25.44 32.12
C MET A 1 38.36 23.99 32.18
N THR A 2 37.34 23.62 31.42
CA THR A 2 37.17 22.36 30.64
C THR A 2 35.72 22.34 30.17
N HIS A 3 35.50 22.76 28.92
CA HIS A 3 34.25 22.53 28.20
C HIS A 3 34.29 21.09 27.67
N SER A 4 33.39 20.24 28.14
CA SER A 4 33.15 18.92 27.54
C SER A 4 31.84 18.98 26.79
N ASN A 5 31.94 19.04 25.46
CA ASN A 5 30.84 18.73 24.54
C ASN A 5 30.39 17.28 24.77
N PRO A 6 29.09 16.99 24.90
CA PRO A 6 28.60 15.67 24.55
C PRO A 6 28.45 15.61 23.03
N SER A 7 29.37 14.89 22.38
CA SER A 7 29.15 14.37 21.03
C SER A 7 27.90 13.50 21.03
N ILE A 8 26.81 14.05 20.49
CA ILE A 8 25.66 13.29 20.05
C ILE A 8 26.13 12.50 18.82
N SER A 9 26.67 11.32 19.07
CA SER A 9 26.76 10.25 18.09
C SER A 9 25.35 9.69 17.90
N SER A 10 24.47 10.45 17.27
CA SER A 10 23.30 9.89 16.62
C SER A 10 23.80 9.24 15.33
N LYS A 11 24.09 7.94 15.43
CA LYS A 11 23.70 7.03 14.35
C LYS A 11 22.19 7.23 14.19
N GLU A 12 21.82 8.21 13.38
CA GLU A 12 20.50 8.30 12.79
C GLU A 12 20.32 6.98 12.07
N SER A 13 19.64 6.07 12.77
CA SER A 13 18.93 4.95 12.18
C SER A 13 18.27 5.50 10.94
N SER A 14 18.71 4.99 9.78
CA SER A 14 18.20 5.25 8.44
C SER A 14 16.67 5.19 8.43
N ASP A 15 16.03 6.30 8.79
CA ASP A 15 14.60 6.41 8.95
C ASP A 15 14.03 6.66 7.57
N SER A 16 13.56 5.59 6.93
CA SER A 16 12.85 5.63 5.64
C SER A 16 11.60 6.52 5.67
N GLU A 17 11.18 7.01 6.85
CA GLU A 17 10.15 8.05 7.02
C GLU A 17 10.62 9.45 6.58
N SER A 18 11.92 9.76 6.70
CA SER A 18 12.48 11.10 6.40
C SER A 18 12.58 11.43 4.91
N GLU A 19 12.49 10.43 4.01
CA GLU A 19 12.58 10.63 2.56
C GLU A 19 11.31 11.25 1.93
N VAL A 20 10.26 11.51 2.70
CA VAL A 20 8.95 11.97 2.21
C VAL A 20 8.68 13.43 2.59
N LEU A 21 9.60 14.34 2.26
CA LEU A 21 9.39 15.79 2.40
C LEU A 21 8.57 16.33 1.22
N GLY A 22 7.25 16.11 1.28
CA GLY A 22 6.22 16.89 0.59
C GLY A 22 5.20 17.38 1.64
N PRO A 23 4.34 18.38 1.36
CA PRO A 23 3.42 18.92 2.36
C PRO A 23 2.53 17.81 2.92
N TRP A 24 2.40 17.78 4.25
CA TRP A 24 1.50 16.91 4.99
C TRP A 24 0.07 17.13 4.52
N ASN A 25 -0.34 16.33 3.53
CA ASN A 25 -1.68 16.35 2.95
C ASN A 25 -2.36 15.00 3.15
N GLU A 26 -3.65 14.94 2.81
CA GLU A 26 -4.47 13.74 2.99
C GLU A 26 -3.85 12.49 2.37
N LEU A 27 -3.17 12.63 1.21
CA LEU A 27 -2.49 11.52 0.55
C LEU A 27 -1.30 10.98 1.34
N HIS A 28 -0.49 11.86 1.93
CA HIS A 28 0.61 11.44 2.80
C HIS A 28 0.09 10.70 4.04
N ILE A 29 -0.97 11.24 4.67
CA ILE A 29 -1.62 10.62 5.83
C ILE A 29 -2.14 9.24 5.47
N LYS A 30 -2.81 9.11 4.32
CA LYS A 30 -3.36 7.83 3.84
C LYS A 30 -2.27 6.79 3.57
N ILE A 31 -1.17 7.17 2.92
CA ILE A 31 -0.02 6.27 2.68
C ILE A 31 0.56 5.77 4.01
N ARG A 32 0.70 6.65 5.02
CA ARG A 32 1.18 6.27 6.36
C ARG A 32 0.20 5.33 7.07
N ALA A 33 -1.09 5.64 7.04
CA ALA A 33 -2.12 4.79 7.65
C ALA A 33 -2.07 3.36 7.08
N MET A 34 -2.06 3.23 5.75
CA MET A 34 -1.94 1.93 5.09
C MET A 34 -0.63 1.21 5.44
N PHE A 35 0.48 1.93 5.60
CA PHE A 35 1.74 1.34 6.05
C PHE A 35 1.62 0.74 7.46
N HIS A 36 0.97 1.44 8.39
CA HIS A 36 0.73 0.94 9.75
C HIS A 36 -0.22 -0.26 9.74
N GLU A 37 -1.27 -0.24 8.91
CA GLU A 37 -2.18 -1.37 8.73
C GLU A 37 -1.45 -2.62 8.19
N VAL A 38 -0.57 -2.48 7.19
CA VAL A 38 0.27 -3.58 6.69
C VAL A 38 1.13 -4.20 7.80
N ARG A 39 1.60 -3.40 8.75
CA ARG A 39 2.39 -3.87 9.89
C ARG A 39 1.50 -4.61 10.89
N SER A 40 0.38 -4.00 11.29
CA SER A 40 -0.61 -4.57 12.21
C SER A 40 -1.11 -5.95 11.73
N LEU A 41 -1.47 -6.06 10.45
CA LEU A 41 -1.90 -7.34 9.86
C LEU A 41 -0.77 -8.39 9.83
N GLY A 42 0.49 -7.95 9.81
CA GLY A 42 1.65 -8.83 9.94
C GLY A 42 1.75 -9.45 11.34
N GLU A 43 1.45 -8.66 12.37
CA GLU A 43 1.40 -9.11 13.76
C GLU A 43 0.24 -10.09 13.98
N SER A 44 -0.94 -9.78 13.41
CA SER A 44 -2.09 -10.71 13.44
C SER A 44 -1.79 -12.04 12.74
N ALA A 45 -1.13 -11.99 11.58
CA ALA A 45 -0.73 -13.20 10.86
C ALA A 45 0.29 -14.03 11.66
N ALA A 46 1.25 -13.39 12.35
CA ALA A 46 2.21 -14.07 13.20
C ALA A 46 1.53 -14.75 14.40
N SER A 47 0.60 -14.08 15.07
CA SER A 47 -0.17 -14.67 16.18
C SER A 47 -1.02 -15.87 15.73
N LEU A 48 -1.64 -15.81 14.55
CA LEU A 48 -2.36 -16.95 13.97
C LEU A 48 -1.43 -18.10 13.59
N ASP A 49 -0.20 -17.82 13.14
CA ASP A 49 0.81 -18.85 12.88
C ASP A 49 1.25 -19.55 14.17
N GLU A 50 1.51 -18.78 15.24
CA GLU A 50 1.81 -19.33 16.57
C GLU A 50 0.68 -20.22 17.07
N TRP A 51 -0.58 -19.76 16.97
CA TRP A 51 -1.74 -20.58 17.29
C TRP A 51 -1.78 -21.86 16.45
N ALA A 52 -1.57 -21.78 15.13
CA ALA A 52 -1.58 -22.95 14.27
C ALA A 52 -0.53 -23.99 14.69
N GLN A 53 0.61 -23.57 15.24
CA GLN A 53 1.62 -24.50 15.76
C GLN A 53 1.14 -25.31 16.95
N THR A 54 0.27 -24.75 17.81
CA THR A 54 -0.29 -25.43 18.99
C THR A 54 -1.32 -26.52 18.66
N ILE A 55 -1.81 -26.58 17.41
CA ILE A 55 -2.86 -27.51 17.02
C ILE A 55 -2.34 -28.95 16.98
N ASP A 56 -2.95 -29.80 17.82
CA ASP A 56 -2.84 -31.25 17.75
C ASP A 56 -3.64 -31.75 16.54
N SER A 57 -2.94 -32.26 15.53
CA SER A 57 -3.55 -32.68 14.26
C SER A 57 -4.47 -33.89 14.43
N ASP A 58 -4.21 -34.75 15.42
CA ASP A 58 -5.01 -35.95 15.67
C ASP A 58 -6.33 -35.61 16.37
N LYS A 59 -6.38 -34.48 17.07
CA LYS A 59 -7.58 -33.99 17.78
C LYS A 59 -8.34 -32.90 17.05
N TYR A 60 -7.71 -32.23 16.08
CA TYR A 60 -8.37 -31.19 15.30
C TYR A 60 -9.57 -31.76 14.54
N ARG A 61 -10.73 -31.11 14.64
CA ARG A 61 -11.95 -31.52 13.94
C ARG A 61 -12.53 -30.31 13.22
N LYS A 62 -12.75 -30.49 11.92
CA LYS A 62 -13.50 -29.56 11.11
C LYS A 62 -14.94 -29.49 11.62
N MET A 63 -15.49 -28.29 11.68
CA MET A 63 -16.92 -28.03 11.78
C MET A 63 -17.58 -28.43 10.46
N ASP A 64 -18.46 -29.42 10.51
CA ASP A 64 -19.20 -29.90 9.34
C ASP A 64 -20.59 -30.40 9.78
N PRO A 65 -21.69 -29.94 9.14
CA PRO A 65 -21.73 -28.93 8.08
C PRO A 65 -21.38 -27.52 8.59
N TRP A 66 -21.03 -26.62 7.67
CA TRP A 66 -20.86 -25.20 8.01
C TRP A 66 -22.23 -24.54 8.28
N PRO A 67 -22.36 -23.71 9.33
CA PRO A 67 -23.53 -22.86 9.51
C PRO A 67 -23.56 -21.74 8.46
N GLN A 68 -24.74 -21.14 8.25
CA GLN A 68 -24.96 -20.16 7.18
C GLN A 68 -24.06 -18.92 7.33
N ASP A 69 -23.85 -18.43 8.55
CA ASP A 69 -22.99 -17.27 8.81
C ASP A 69 -21.53 -17.50 8.38
N LEU A 70 -21.02 -18.73 8.58
CA LEU A 70 -19.69 -19.13 8.12
C LEU A 70 -19.64 -19.17 6.58
N ILE A 71 -20.66 -19.72 5.93
CA ILE A 71 -20.77 -19.75 4.47
C ILE A 71 -20.75 -18.33 3.90
N ASP A 72 -21.53 -17.42 4.48
CA ASP A 72 -21.63 -16.02 4.05
C ASP A 72 -20.29 -15.29 4.26
N ALA A 73 -19.65 -15.46 5.43
CA ALA A 73 -18.34 -14.89 5.71
C ALA A 73 -17.26 -15.45 4.76
N HIS A 74 -17.35 -16.73 4.40
CA HIS A 74 -16.44 -17.35 3.45
C HIS A 74 -16.59 -16.76 2.04
N ALA A 75 -17.82 -16.58 1.58
CA ALA A 75 -18.11 -15.95 0.30
C ALA A 75 -17.60 -14.50 0.26
N GLN A 76 -17.88 -13.73 1.31
CA GLN A 76 -17.48 -12.32 1.41
C GLN A 76 -15.96 -12.14 1.35
N TYR A 77 -15.17 -12.90 2.13
CA TYR A 77 -13.72 -12.73 2.05
C TYR A 77 -13.17 -13.16 0.68
N LYS A 78 -13.80 -14.14 0.02
CA LYS A 78 -13.40 -14.58 -1.33
C LYS A 78 -13.61 -13.48 -2.37
N GLU A 79 -14.70 -12.72 -2.28
CA GLU A 79 -14.94 -11.55 -3.14
C GLU A 79 -13.85 -10.50 -2.96
N TYR A 80 -13.44 -10.20 -1.72
CA TYR A 80 -12.33 -9.27 -1.49
C TYR A 80 -11.01 -9.77 -2.10
N VAL A 81 -10.70 -11.06 -1.98
CA VAL A 81 -9.52 -11.66 -2.62
C VAL A 81 -9.57 -11.51 -4.15
N ASP A 82 -10.74 -11.68 -4.74
CA ASP A 82 -10.92 -11.60 -6.19
C ASP A 82 -10.79 -10.15 -6.70
N SER A 83 -11.02 -9.15 -5.85
CA SER A 83 -10.83 -7.72 -6.15
C SER A 83 -9.35 -7.29 -6.30
N ILE A 84 -8.41 -8.04 -5.72
CA ILE A 84 -6.98 -7.68 -5.74
C ILE A 84 -6.43 -7.67 -7.18
N LYS A 85 -6.75 -8.72 -7.94
CA LYS A 85 -6.15 -8.96 -9.26
C LYS A 85 -6.51 -7.86 -10.27
N PRO A 86 -7.79 -7.45 -10.42
CA PRO A 86 -8.15 -6.30 -11.26
C PRO A 86 -7.42 -5.01 -10.86
N ALA A 87 -7.32 -4.71 -9.56
CA ALA A 87 -6.65 -3.50 -9.10
C ALA A 87 -5.14 -3.52 -9.38
N HIS A 88 -4.49 -4.67 -9.18
CA HIS A 88 -3.08 -4.85 -9.55
C HIS A 88 -2.85 -4.73 -11.05
N TYR A 89 -3.75 -5.28 -11.88
CA TYR A 89 -3.65 -5.17 -13.33
C TYR A 89 -3.84 -3.74 -13.83
N ALA A 90 -4.71 -2.95 -13.19
CA ALA A 90 -4.81 -1.52 -13.47
C ALA A 90 -3.49 -0.79 -13.21
N TYR A 91 -2.77 -1.15 -12.13
CA TYR A 91 -1.43 -0.63 -11.86
C TYR A 91 -0.44 -1.03 -12.95
N ILE A 92 -0.33 -2.33 -13.28
CA ILE A 92 0.60 -2.83 -14.30
C ILE A 92 0.35 -2.14 -15.64
N ALA A 93 -0.91 -2.09 -16.08
CA ALA A 93 -1.29 -1.48 -17.35
C ALA A 93 -0.89 0.01 -17.38
N TYR A 94 -1.17 0.78 -16.34
CA TYR A 94 -0.83 2.20 -16.32
C TYR A 94 0.69 2.44 -16.18
N ALA A 95 1.38 1.64 -15.37
CA ALA A 95 2.83 1.72 -15.20
C ALA A 95 3.58 1.38 -16.50
N GLN A 96 3.04 0.44 -17.29
CA GLN A 96 3.59 0.07 -18.59
C GLN A 96 3.54 1.26 -19.57
N ARG A 97 2.38 1.92 -19.70
CA ARG A 97 2.21 3.11 -20.55
C ARG A 97 3.20 4.23 -20.21
N LEU A 98 3.46 4.43 -18.91
CA LEU A 98 4.48 5.36 -18.41
C LEU A 98 5.91 4.95 -18.80
N THR A 99 6.19 3.65 -18.79
CA THR A 99 7.52 3.10 -19.11
C THR A 99 7.80 3.15 -20.61
N ASP A 100 6.77 2.91 -21.42
CA ASP A 100 6.84 2.91 -22.87
C ASP A 100 6.81 4.33 -23.47
N GLY A 101 6.63 5.36 -22.64
CA GLY A 101 6.55 6.75 -23.08
C GLY A 101 5.24 7.12 -23.77
N GLU A 102 4.20 6.27 -23.68
CA GLU A 102 2.87 6.58 -24.20
C GLU A 102 2.17 7.72 -23.44
N VAL A 103 2.60 7.97 -22.20
CA VAL A 103 2.15 9.10 -21.39
C VAL A 103 3.36 9.83 -20.81
N GLU A 104 3.29 11.16 -20.81
CA GLU A 104 4.36 12.00 -20.27
C GLU A 104 4.46 11.90 -18.75
N ASP A 105 5.69 12.02 -18.24
CA ASP A 105 5.98 12.05 -16.81
C ASP A 105 5.69 13.43 -16.21
N THR A 106 4.40 13.73 -16.04
CA THR A 106 3.87 14.99 -15.48
C THR A 106 3.38 14.83 -14.04
N CYS A 107 3.05 15.94 -13.38
CA CYS A 107 2.39 15.90 -12.06
C CYS A 107 1.07 15.10 -12.11
N GLU A 108 0.22 15.34 -13.12
CA GLU A 108 -1.07 14.67 -13.29
C GLU A 108 -0.90 13.15 -13.45
N THR A 109 0.02 12.73 -14.33
CA THR A 109 0.31 11.31 -14.55
C THR A 109 0.80 10.63 -13.27
N ARG A 110 1.64 11.31 -12.47
CA ARG A 110 2.13 10.80 -11.18
C ARG A 110 1.04 10.72 -10.11
N MET A 111 0.12 11.67 -10.08
CA MET A 111 -1.04 11.60 -9.19
C MET A 111 -1.94 10.42 -9.55
N LYS A 112 -2.23 10.24 -10.85
CA LYS A 112 -3.08 9.14 -11.33
C LYS A 112 -2.52 7.75 -11.00
N ILE A 113 -1.23 7.52 -11.23
CA ILE A 113 -0.61 6.23 -10.86
C ILE A 113 -0.56 6.05 -9.34
N LEU A 114 -0.39 7.12 -8.56
CA LEU A 114 -0.46 7.07 -7.10
C LEU A 114 -1.84 6.57 -6.64
N GLU A 115 -2.92 7.14 -7.17
CA GLU A 115 -4.29 6.72 -6.84
C GLU A 115 -4.56 5.26 -7.22
N ILE A 116 -4.02 4.80 -8.36
CA ILE A 116 -4.09 3.40 -8.76
C ILE A 116 -3.34 2.50 -7.76
N CYS A 117 -2.15 2.90 -7.31
CA CYS A 117 -1.42 2.18 -6.27
C CYS A 117 -2.20 2.13 -4.95
N LEU A 118 -2.84 3.23 -4.54
CA LEU A 118 -3.66 3.24 -3.32
C LEU A 118 -4.84 2.27 -3.41
N ARG A 119 -5.59 2.28 -4.52
CA ARG A 119 -6.70 1.33 -4.74
C ARG A 119 -6.26 -0.12 -4.72
N TRP A 120 -5.12 -0.43 -5.33
CA TRP A 120 -4.53 -1.77 -5.27
C TRP A 120 -4.14 -2.15 -3.84
N GLY A 121 -3.52 -1.24 -3.10
CA GLY A 121 -3.14 -1.46 -1.70
C GLY A 121 -4.35 -1.71 -0.80
N GLU A 122 -5.41 -0.93 -0.96
CA GLU A 122 -6.66 -1.07 -0.20
C GLU A 122 -7.32 -2.43 -0.48
N ALA A 123 -7.47 -2.81 -1.75
CA ALA A 123 -8.02 -4.11 -2.11
C ALA A 123 -7.23 -5.26 -1.46
N ALA A 124 -5.90 -5.17 -1.47
CA ALA A 124 -5.03 -6.17 -0.85
C ALA A 124 -5.10 -6.16 0.70
N LEU A 125 -5.25 -4.99 1.33
CA LEU A 125 -5.44 -4.86 2.78
C LEU A 125 -6.75 -5.48 3.24
N VAL A 126 -7.88 -5.08 2.63
CA VAL A 126 -9.21 -5.59 2.97
C VAL A 126 -9.26 -7.11 2.78
N ALA A 127 -8.67 -7.64 1.71
CA ALA A 127 -8.60 -9.07 1.48
C ALA A 127 -7.70 -9.81 2.49
N THR A 128 -6.65 -9.16 2.99
CA THR A 128 -5.79 -9.72 4.05
C THR A 128 -6.55 -9.75 5.36
N GLU A 129 -7.15 -8.63 5.76
CA GLU A 129 -7.93 -8.49 6.98
C GLU A 129 -9.08 -9.48 7.02
N ALA A 130 -9.89 -9.55 5.95
CA ALA A 130 -11.02 -10.46 5.89
C ALA A 130 -10.59 -11.93 6.02
N ARG A 131 -9.46 -12.32 5.42
CA ARG A 131 -8.92 -13.68 5.52
C ARG A 131 -8.40 -14.00 6.92
N LEU A 132 -7.67 -13.07 7.56
CA LEU A 132 -7.17 -13.26 8.92
C LEU A 132 -8.32 -13.26 9.94
N GLY A 133 -9.30 -12.38 9.77
CA GLY A 133 -10.52 -12.34 10.59
C GLY A 133 -11.36 -13.61 10.45
N PHE A 134 -11.47 -14.17 9.24
CA PHE A 134 -12.13 -15.46 9.02
C PHE A 134 -11.38 -16.61 9.73
N LEU A 135 -10.04 -16.65 9.62
CA LEU A 135 -9.20 -17.62 10.33
C LEU A 135 -9.37 -17.55 11.85
N ASP A 136 -9.39 -16.35 12.40
CA ASP A 136 -9.49 -16.13 13.84
C ASP A 136 -10.87 -16.49 14.39
N ARG A 137 -11.94 -16.11 13.67
CA ARG A 137 -13.33 -16.35 14.07
C ARG A 137 -13.75 -17.80 13.89
N TYR A 138 -13.36 -18.43 12.78
CA TYR A 138 -13.83 -19.77 12.41
C TYR A 138 -12.68 -20.78 12.42
N ARG A 139 -12.01 -20.92 13.58
CA ARG A 139 -10.83 -21.79 13.77
C ARG A 139 -11.04 -23.26 13.36
N ASN A 140 -12.27 -23.76 13.44
CA ASN A 140 -12.64 -25.12 13.06
C ASN A 140 -13.20 -25.22 11.63
N ALA A 141 -13.16 -24.17 10.80
CA ALA A 141 -13.68 -24.22 9.43
C ALA A 141 -12.83 -25.10 8.49
N PHE A 142 -11.55 -25.28 8.81
CA PHE A 142 -10.57 -25.81 7.89
C PHE A 142 -10.49 -27.34 7.95
N LYS A 143 -10.01 -27.95 6.87
CA LYS A 143 -9.90 -29.41 6.79
C LYS A 143 -8.93 -29.98 7.83
N ASP A 144 -7.78 -29.34 7.96
CA ASP A 144 -6.66 -29.79 8.78
C ASP A 144 -5.71 -28.62 9.09
N LYS A 145 -4.69 -28.88 9.92
CA LYS A 145 -3.63 -27.91 10.24
C LYS A 145 -2.92 -27.37 8.99
N LYS A 146 -2.74 -28.21 7.95
CA LYS A 146 -2.08 -27.80 6.70
C LYS A 146 -2.91 -26.75 5.95
N ALA A 147 -4.23 -26.90 5.92
CA ALA A 147 -5.14 -25.92 5.33
C ALA A 147 -5.03 -24.58 6.08
N ILE A 148 -5.04 -24.59 7.42
CA ILE A 148 -4.88 -23.37 8.24
C ILE A 148 -3.59 -22.63 7.87
N VAL A 149 -2.45 -23.33 7.88
CA VAL A 149 -1.15 -22.76 7.49
C VAL A 149 -1.19 -22.21 6.06
N GLY A 150 -1.82 -22.93 5.13
CA GLY A 150 -1.99 -22.46 3.75
C GLY A 150 -2.81 -21.17 3.63
N HIS A 151 -3.83 -20.98 4.47
CA HIS A 151 -4.59 -19.73 4.52
C HIS A 151 -3.76 -18.58 5.11
N ILE A 152 -2.96 -18.82 6.15
CA ILE A 152 -2.05 -17.82 6.74
C ILE A 152 -0.99 -17.38 5.71
N GLN A 153 -0.42 -18.33 4.96
CA GLN A 153 0.54 -18.03 3.88
C GLN A 153 -0.09 -17.15 2.79
N GLN A 154 -1.32 -17.45 2.37
CA GLN A 154 -2.05 -16.65 1.39
C GLN A 154 -2.41 -15.26 1.93
N ALA A 155 -2.76 -15.13 3.21
CA ALA A 155 -2.97 -13.82 3.84
C ALA A 155 -1.68 -12.99 3.82
N ASN A 156 -0.54 -13.60 4.13
CA ASN A 156 0.76 -12.94 4.03
C ASN A 156 1.12 -12.54 2.60
N ALA A 157 0.77 -13.33 1.59
CA ALA A 157 0.95 -12.96 0.19
C ALA A 157 0.14 -11.70 -0.17
N ASN A 158 -1.13 -11.64 0.24
CA ASN A 158 -1.97 -10.44 0.06
C ASN A 158 -1.38 -9.22 0.79
N ARG A 159 -0.91 -9.41 2.03
CA ARG A 159 -0.25 -8.35 2.82
C ARG A 159 1.01 -7.82 2.14
N ILE A 160 1.82 -8.71 1.57
CA ILE A 160 3.01 -8.32 0.80
C ILE A 160 2.61 -7.54 -0.46
N SER A 161 1.52 -7.94 -1.13
CA SER A 161 0.95 -7.17 -2.23
C SER A 161 0.55 -5.75 -1.80
N ALA A 162 -0.13 -5.61 -0.66
CA ALA A 162 -0.47 -4.30 -0.09
C ALA A 162 0.78 -3.47 0.22
N ARG A 163 1.79 -4.07 0.85
CA ARG A 163 3.08 -3.42 1.15
C ARG A 163 3.74 -2.87 -0.12
N ASN A 164 3.73 -3.66 -1.19
CA ASN A 164 4.29 -3.24 -2.48
C ASN A 164 3.51 -2.07 -3.08
N ALA A 165 2.19 -2.11 -3.02
CA ALA A 165 1.32 -1.03 -3.47
C ALA A 165 1.62 0.29 -2.72
N VAL A 166 1.69 0.24 -1.38
CA VAL A 166 2.03 1.39 -0.53
C VAL A 166 3.43 1.93 -0.87
N LYS A 167 4.42 1.05 -1.07
CA LYS A 167 5.77 1.45 -1.49
C LYS A 167 5.75 2.20 -2.83
N TRP A 168 4.97 1.73 -3.80
CA TRP A 168 4.83 2.39 -5.10
C TRP A 168 4.02 3.68 -5.02
N ALA A 169 2.99 3.76 -4.19
CA ALA A 169 2.27 4.99 -3.91
C ALA A 169 3.22 6.07 -3.36
N GLY A 170 4.04 5.72 -2.35
CA GLY A 170 5.04 6.63 -1.78
C GLY A 170 6.08 7.10 -2.80
N LYS A 171 6.54 6.24 -3.71
CA LYS A 171 7.44 6.63 -4.80
C LYS A 171 6.79 7.64 -5.77
N ASN A 172 5.55 7.39 -6.18
CA ASN A 172 4.84 8.28 -7.10
C ASN A 172 4.45 9.60 -6.43
N TYR A 173 4.16 9.59 -5.13
CA TYR A 173 3.94 10.80 -4.35
C TYR A 173 5.17 11.72 -4.35
N ARG A 174 6.37 11.16 -4.17
CA ARG A 174 7.61 11.94 -4.26
C ARG A 174 7.86 12.48 -5.66
N ARG A 175 7.63 11.66 -6.69
CA ARG A 175 7.78 12.11 -8.09
C ARG A 175 6.76 13.19 -8.47
N TYR A 176 5.54 13.11 -7.95
CA TYR A 176 4.53 14.16 -8.12
C TYR A 176 5.06 15.52 -7.67
N TRP A 177 5.60 15.62 -6.46
CA TRP A 177 6.15 16.87 -5.94
C TRP A 177 7.38 17.37 -6.71
N GLN A 178 8.24 16.45 -7.16
CA GLN A 178 9.37 16.79 -8.03
C GLN A 178 8.91 17.39 -9.37
N ASN A 179 7.87 16.80 -9.97
CA ASN A 179 7.30 17.30 -11.22
C ASN A 179 6.61 18.65 -11.02
N MET A 180 5.86 18.83 -9.92
CA MET A 180 5.23 20.12 -9.58
C MET A 180 6.25 21.27 -9.55
N ILE A 181 7.39 21.08 -8.87
CA ILE A 181 8.46 22.09 -8.79
C ILE A 181 9.05 22.37 -10.18
N ARG A 182 9.24 21.33 -10.99
CA ARG A 182 9.78 21.45 -12.35
C ARG A 182 8.82 22.21 -13.27
N GLU A 183 7.55 21.86 -13.26
CA GLU A 183 6.52 22.43 -14.12
C GLU A 183 6.22 23.89 -13.75
N GLN A 184 6.19 24.24 -12.46
CA GLN A 184 6.10 25.64 -12.01
C GLN A 184 7.25 26.49 -12.55
N LYS A 185 8.50 25.97 -12.49
CA LYS A 185 9.66 26.67 -13.04
C LYS A 185 9.57 26.89 -14.55
N TYR A 186 9.00 25.94 -15.30
CA TYR A 186 8.78 26.14 -16.74
C TYR A 186 7.65 27.14 -17.03
N GLY A 187 6.58 27.16 -16.21
CA GLY A 187 5.53 28.17 -16.30
C GLY A 187 6.05 29.59 -16.10
N ASP A 188 6.96 29.79 -15.14
CA ASP A 188 7.57 31.10 -14.86
C ASP A 188 8.56 31.54 -15.96
N VAL A 189 9.27 30.60 -16.61
CA VAL A 189 10.25 30.92 -17.67
C VAL A 189 9.61 31.37 -18.99
N PHE A 190 8.35 30.99 -19.25
CA PHE A 190 7.59 31.43 -20.43
C PHE A 190 6.52 32.49 -20.12
N GLY A 191 6.44 32.98 -18.88
CA GLY A 191 5.37 33.85 -18.39
C GLY A 191 5.53 35.35 -18.65
N ASP A 192 6.65 35.82 -19.20
CA ASP A 192 6.95 37.26 -19.32
C ASP A 192 7.29 37.77 -20.73
N ASP A 193 7.22 36.93 -21.77
CA ASP A 193 7.60 37.36 -23.13
C ASP A 193 6.45 37.94 -23.99
N ASP A 194 5.21 37.95 -23.48
CA ASP A 194 4.03 38.41 -24.25
C ASP A 194 3.57 39.85 -23.92
N LYS A 195 4.46 40.63 -23.28
CA LYS A 195 4.28 42.09 -23.12
C LYS A 195 5.35 42.85 -23.90
N ARG A 196 5.38 42.67 -25.22
CA ARG A 196 6.09 43.59 -26.13
C ARG A 196 5.09 44.39 -26.95
N ASP A 197 4.95 45.65 -26.53
CA ASP A 197 4.63 46.85 -27.30
C ASP A 197 3.60 46.73 -28.45
N THR A 198 2.35 47.06 -28.15
CA THR A 198 1.48 47.75 -29.10
C THR A 198 1.36 49.22 -28.72
N SER A 199 2.46 49.94 -28.85
CA SER A 199 2.53 51.40 -28.76
C SER A 199 3.41 51.93 -29.89
N ASN A 200 2.87 51.86 -31.12
CA ASN A 200 3.05 52.87 -32.16
C ASN A 200 2.47 52.39 -33.50
N ALA A 201 1.34 52.97 -33.89
CA ALA A 201 1.10 53.37 -35.27
C ALA A 201 0.00 54.44 -35.30
N HIS A 202 0.28 55.47 -36.08
CA HIS A 202 -0.37 56.77 -36.23
C HIS A 202 -1.90 56.82 -36.33
#